data_AF-A0A382MIJ3-F1
#
_entry.id   AF-A0A382MIJ3-F1
#
_cell.length_a   1.000
_cell.length_b   1.000
_cell.length_c   1.000
_cell.angle_alpha   90.00
_cell.angle_beta   90.00
_cell.angle_gamma   90.00
#
_symmetry.space_group_name_H-M   'P 1'
#
loop_
_entity.id
_entity.type
_entity.pdbx_description
1 polymer ?
#
loop_
_entity_poly.entity_id
_entity_poly.type
_entity_poly.pdbx_seq_one_letter_code
_entity_poly.pdbx_strand_id
1 'polypeptide(L)'
;VLSELNLGTALVTPNGDGIHDRLELAYPLHGVSAADVEAGVYDLAGRLVHRLAAEARGEGRYTESWDGLVKGQHTPPGTYLLRVAVDTDLGTFVKTRIIGIVY
;
A
#
# COMPACT_ATOMS: atom_id res chain seq x y z
N VAL A 1 9.37 2.57 -14.32
CA VAL A 1 9.54 3.13 -12.98
C VAL A 1 8.44 2.71 -12.02
N LEU A 2 7.17 3.10 -12.19
CA LEU A 2 6.02 2.50 -11.47
C LEU A 2 4.78 2.53 -12.38
N SER A 3 4.24 1.36 -12.76
CA SER A 3 3.18 1.30 -13.79
C SER A 3 1.78 1.39 -13.22
N GLU A 4 1.49 0.61 -12.17
CA GLU A 4 0.15 0.47 -11.60
C GLU A 4 0.20 -0.06 -10.17
N LEU A 5 -0.90 0.14 -9.45
CA LEU A 5 -1.16 -0.50 -8.17
C LEU A 5 -2.33 -1.45 -8.37
N ASN A 6 -2.04 -2.74 -8.28
CA ASN A 6 -3.03 -3.81 -8.35
C ASN A 6 -3.43 -4.19 -6.94
N LEU A 7 -4.73 -4.16 -6.67
CA LEU A 7 -5.28 -4.55 -5.39
C LEU A 7 -6.08 -5.82 -5.58
N GLY A 8 -5.96 -6.77 -4.63
CA GLY A 8 -6.90 -7.90 -4.56
C GLY A 8 -8.33 -7.41 -4.33
N THR A 9 -8.46 -6.37 -3.49
CA THR A 9 -9.71 -5.67 -3.20
C THR A 9 -9.42 -4.24 -2.75
N ALA A 10 -10.34 -3.32 -3.01
CA ALA A 10 -10.30 -1.96 -2.46
C ALA A 10 -11.00 -1.85 -1.09
N LEU A 11 -11.63 -2.93 -0.61
CA LEU A 11 -12.33 -2.99 0.67
C LEU A 11 -11.66 -4.02 1.56
N VAL A 12 -11.35 -3.65 2.80
CA VAL A 12 -10.77 -4.53 3.82
C VAL A 12 -11.80 -4.71 4.94
N THR A 13 -12.13 -5.96 5.23
CA THR A 13 -13.06 -6.39 6.28
C THR A 13 -12.34 -7.27 7.28
N PRO A 14 -11.58 -6.72 8.24
CA PRO A 14 -10.76 -7.52 9.16
C PRO A 14 -11.64 -8.14 10.26
N ASN A 15 -12.62 -8.96 9.89
CA ASN A 15 -13.60 -9.58 10.81
C ASN A 15 -13.30 -11.07 11.06
N GLY A 16 -12.32 -11.65 10.35
CA GLY A 16 -11.85 -13.02 10.51
C GLY A 16 -12.69 -14.07 9.78
N ASP A 17 -13.50 -13.68 8.80
CA ASP A 17 -14.31 -14.61 8.00
C ASP A 17 -13.57 -15.20 6.77
N GLY A 18 -12.33 -14.78 6.54
CA GLY A 18 -11.47 -15.20 5.43
C GLY A 18 -11.71 -14.43 4.12
N ILE A 19 -12.66 -13.51 4.07
CA ILE A 19 -13.00 -12.71 2.89
C ILE A 19 -12.55 -11.28 3.13
N HIS A 20 -11.62 -10.80 2.29
CA HIS A 20 -11.10 -9.42 2.35
C HIS A 20 -10.56 -8.99 3.73
N ASP A 21 -10.18 -9.95 4.60
CA ASP A 21 -9.53 -9.69 5.89
C ASP A 21 -8.20 -8.96 5.76
N ARG A 22 -7.61 -8.96 4.56
CA ARG A 22 -6.29 -8.41 4.27
C ARG A 22 -6.32 -7.55 3.02
N LEU A 23 -5.65 -6.42 3.07
CA LEU A 23 -5.22 -5.68 1.91
C LEU A 23 -4.08 -6.43 1.22
N GLU A 24 -4.25 -6.78 -0.05
CA GLU A 24 -3.17 -7.28 -0.89
C GLU A 24 -2.86 -6.25 -1.97
N LEU A 25 -1.62 -5.77 -1.99
CA LEU A 25 -1.10 -4.82 -2.96
C LEU A 25 -0.02 -5.50 -3.80
N ALA A 26 -0.11 -5.42 -5.12
CA ALA A 26 0.95 -5.78 -6.03
C ALA A 26 1.30 -4.60 -6.96
N TYR A 27 2.58 -4.38 -7.19
CA TYR A 27 3.03 -3.34 -8.12
C TYR A 27 4.35 -3.73 -8.81
N PRO A 28 4.46 -3.48 -10.13
CA PRO A 28 5.70 -3.69 -10.85
C PRO A 28 6.56 -2.41 -10.89
N LEU A 29 7.86 -2.59 -10.70
CA LEU A 29 8.90 -1.59 -10.95
C LEU A 29 9.68 -2.04 -12.20
N HIS A 30 9.87 -1.12 -13.14
CA HIS A 30 10.54 -1.40 -14.43
C HIS A 30 11.63 -0.39 -14.71
N GLY A 31 12.76 -0.85 -15.25
CA GLY A 31 13.84 0.05 -15.69
C GLY A 31 14.45 0.86 -14.55
N VAL A 32 14.60 0.25 -13.38
CA VAL A 32 15.17 0.86 -12.17
C VAL A 32 16.18 -0.13 -11.59
N SER A 33 17.42 0.28 -11.38
CA SER A 33 18.44 -0.56 -10.74
C SER A 33 18.31 -0.54 -9.21
N ALA A 34 18.10 0.64 -8.63
CA ALA A 34 17.79 0.86 -7.23
C ALA A 34 16.95 2.14 -7.10
N ALA A 35 15.90 2.08 -6.29
CA ALA A 35 15.03 3.21 -5.94
C ALA A 35 14.49 3.05 -4.54
N ASP A 36 14.36 4.16 -3.82
CA ASP A 36 13.73 4.15 -2.50
C ASP A 36 12.22 4.05 -2.66
N VAL A 37 11.63 2.96 -2.15
CA VAL A 37 10.20 2.70 -2.26
C VAL A 37 9.55 2.86 -0.91
N GLU A 38 8.57 3.77 -0.83
CA GLU A 38 7.69 3.94 0.31
C GLU A 38 6.26 3.56 -0.07
N ALA A 39 5.76 2.47 0.51
CA ALA A 39 4.37 2.07 0.41
C ALA A 39 3.69 2.23 1.78
N GLY A 40 2.57 2.92 1.82
CA GLY A 40 1.86 3.18 3.08
C GLY A 40 0.37 3.42 2.91
N VAL A 41 -0.35 3.18 3.99
CA VAL A 41 -1.77 3.50 4.17
C VAL A 41 -1.85 4.77 5.01
N TYR A 42 -2.62 5.73 4.53
CA TYR A 42 -2.77 7.06 5.10
C TYR A 42 -4.25 7.35 5.32
N ASP A 43 -4.57 8.18 6.30
CA ASP A 43 -5.91 8.75 6.40
C ASP A 43 -6.10 9.91 5.40
N LEU A 44 -7.32 10.45 5.32
CA LEU A 44 -7.64 11.56 4.42
C LEU A 44 -6.96 12.88 4.81
N ALA A 45 -6.40 12.98 6.03
CA ALA A 45 -5.57 14.11 6.44
C ALA A 45 -4.09 13.93 6.02
N GLY A 46 -3.75 12.81 5.36
CA GLY A 46 -2.39 12.48 4.93
C GLY A 46 -1.51 11.93 6.05
N ARG A 47 -2.06 11.57 7.21
CA ARG A 47 -1.30 10.98 8.31
C ARG A 47 -1.07 9.49 8.04
N LEU A 48 0.16 9.03 8.21
CA LEU A 48 0.51 7.62 8.04
C LEU A 48 -0.18 6.78 9.12
N VAL A 49 -1.00 5.83 8.68
CA VAL A 49 -1.70 4.85 9.53
C VAL A 49 -0.87 3.58 9.65
N HIS A 50 -0.40 3.07 8.51
CA HIS A 50 0.41 1.85 8.45
C HIS A 50 1.43 1.92 7.31
N ARG A 51 2.64 1.42 7.55
CA ARG A 51 3.71 1.35 6.54
C ARG A 51 3.82 -0.09 6.05
N LEU A 52 3.66 -0.26 4.74
CA LEU A 52 3.79 -1.55 4.05
C LEU A 52 5.23 -1.82 3.65
N ALA A 53 5.92 -0.82 3.08
CA ALA A 53 7.31 -0.90 2.68
C ALA A 53 8.02 0.45 2.86
N ALA A 54 9.30 0.42 3.20
CA ALA A 54 10.21 1.57 3.19
C ALA A 54 11.65 1.06 3.00
N GLU A 55 12.00 0.68 1.77
CA GLU A 55 13.29 0.09 1.46
C GLU A 55 13.70 0.34 0.01
N ALA A 56 15.00 0.20 -0.28
CA ALA A 56 15.54 0.29 -1.62
C ALA A 56 15.17 -0.96 -2.42
N ARG A 57 14.58 -0.77 -3.61
CA ARG A 57 14.11 -1.83 -4.51
C ARG A 57 14.59 -1.58 -5.93
N GLY A 58 14.92 -2.66 -6.62
CA GLY A 58 15.26 -2.63 -8.05
C GLY A 58 14.05 -2.99 -8.91
N GLU A 59 14.33 -3.32 -10.16
CA GLU A 59 13.35 -3.87 -11.09
C GLU A 59 12.79 -5.19 -10.57
N GLY A 60 11.46 -5.34 -10.66
CA GLY A 60 10.77 -6.52 -10.16
C GLY A 60 9.29 -6.29 -9.92
N ARG A 61 8.62 -7.35 -9.49
CA ARG A 61 7.22 -7.30 -9.03
C ARG A 61 7.20 -7.50 -7.53
N TYR A 62 6.63 -6.54 -6.83
CA TYR A 62 6.55 -6.55 -5.38
C TYR A 62 5.11 -6.75 -4.93
N THR A 63 4.97 -7.39 -3.76
CA THR A 63 3.69 -7.68 -3.14
C THR A 63 3.75 -7.32 -1.67
N GLU A 64 2.78 -6.55 -1.20
CA GLU A 64 2.60 -6.18 0.20
C GLU A 64 1.26 -6.67 0.72
N SER A 65 1.19 -6.92 2.01
CA SER A 65 0.00 -7.45 2.64
C SER A 65 -0.21 -6.84 4.02
N TRP A 66 -1.45 -6.46 4.35
CA TRP A 66 -1.79 -5.86 5.64
C TRP A 66 -3.17 -6.28 6.13
N ASP A 67 -3.23 -6.76 7.36
CA ASP A 67 -4.42 -7.31 8.03
C ASP A 67 -5.37 -6.26 8.62
N GLY A 68 -5.17 -4.97 8.30
CA GLY A 68 -5.99 -3.90 8.86
C GLY A 68 -5.67 -3.56 10.32
N LEU A 69 -4.64 -4.18 10.93
CA LEU A 69 -4.25 -3.93 12.32
C LEU A 69 -3.11 -2.91 12.41
N VAL A 70 -3.21 -2.01 13.38
CA VAL A 70 -2.14 -1.08 13.76
C VAL A 70 -1.82 -1.28 15.22
N LYS A 71 -0.59 -1.71 15.52
CA LYS A 71 -0.15 -2.03 16.89
C LYS A 71 -1.10 -3.01 17.60
N GLY A 72 -1.61 -3.98 16.85
CA GLY A 72 -2.53 -5.02 17.35
C GLY A 72 -3.99 -4.57 17.53
N GLN A 73 -4.36 -3.37 17.08
CA GLN A 73 -5.74 -2.87 17.15
C GLN A 73 -6.34 -2.68 15.76
N HIS A 74 -7.65 -2.90 15.63
CA HIS A 74 -8.35 -2.66 14.37
C HIS A 74 -8.28 -1.18 13.99
N THR A 75 -7.93 -0.94 12.73
CA THR A 75 -8.04 0.39 12.16
C THR A 75 -9.52 0.77 12.07
N PRO A 76 -9.92 1.97 12.51
CA PRO A 76 -11.33 2.38 12.49
C PRO A 76 -11.95 2.28 11.07
N PRO A 77 -13.25 1.98 10.94
CA PRO A 77 -13.91 1.99 9.64
C PRO A 77 -13.83 3.38 9.02
N GLY A 78 -13.65 3.42 7.70
CA GLY A 78 -13.53 4.68 6.99
C GLY A 78 -12.80 4.55 5.66
N THR A 79 -12.55 5.69 5.04
CA THR A 79 -11.83 5.79 3.77
C THR A 79 -10.38 6.17 4.03
N TYR A 80 -9.47 5.46 3.37
CA TYR A 80 -8.02 5.61 3.50
C TYR A 80 -7.38 5.72 2.12
N LEU A 81 -6.16 6.26 2.08
CA LEU A 81 -5.33 6.36 0.89
C LEU A 81 -4.21 5.34 0.98
N LEU A 82 -4.12 4.47 -0.02
CA LEU A 82 -2.95 3.64 -0.25
C LEU A 82 -2.04 4.37 -1.23
N ARG A 83 -0.83 4.72 -0.80
CA ARG A 83 0.16 5.43 -1.62
C ARG A 83 1.43 4.61 -1.73
N VAL A 84 1.95 4.52 -2.96
CA VAL A 84 3.30 4.03 -3.25
C VAL A 84 4.07 5.15 -3.92
N ALA A 85 5.17 5.54 -3.31
CA ALA A 85 6.14 6.48 -3.84
C ALA A 85 7.45 5.75 -4.16
N VAL A 86 8.00 6.01 -5.33
CA VAL A 86 9.25 5.40 -5.81
C VAL A 86 10.17 6.54 -6.20
N ASP A 87 11.24 6.73 -5.43
CA ASP A 87 12.23 7.78 -5.67
C ASP A 87 13.42 7.24 -6.45
N THR A 88 13.68 7.86 -7.60
CA THR A 88 14.69 7.41 -8.57
C THR A 88 15.53 8.60 -9.04
N ASP A 89 16.65 8.32 -9.70
CA ASP A 89 17.49 9.36 -10.32
C ASP A 89 16.73 10.20 -11.38
N LEU A 90 15.65 9.67 -11.95
CA LEU A 90 14.79 10.37 -12.92
C LEU A 90 13.68 11.20 -12.26
N GLY A 91 13.56 11.13 -10.94
CA GLY A 91 12.54 11.78 -10.11
C GLY A 91 11.67 10.80 -9.35
N THR A 92 10.70 11.37 -8.62
CA THR A 92 9.78 10.62 -7.76
C THR A 92 8.47 10.29 -8.49
N PHE A 93 8.12 9.01 -8.51
CA PHE A 93 6.88 8.51 -9.10
C PHE A 93 5.92 8.09 -7.99
N VAL A 94 4.73 8.70 -7.96
CA VAL A 94 3.73 8.43 -6.92
C VAL A 94 2.46 7.89 -7.56
N LYS A 95 1.91 6.82 -6.99
CA LYS A 95 0.54 6.37 -7.28
C LYS A 95 -0.24 6.23 -5.99
N THR A 96 -1.53 6.54 -6.11
CA THR A 96 -2.48 6.46 -5.01
C THR A 96 -3.71 5.67 -5.42
N ARG A 97 -4.28 4.94 -4.47
CA ARG A 97 -5.59 4.29 -4.54
C ARG A 97 -6.38 4.64 -3.30
N ILE A 98 -7.70 4.68 -3.44
CA ILE A 98 -8.60 4.79 -2.30
C ILE A 98 -8.93 3.36 -1.85
N ILE A 99 -8.87 3.11 -0.55
CA ILE A 99 -9.33 1.87 0.06
C ILE A 99 -10.34 2.20 1.17
N GLY A 100 -11.27 1.28 1.41
CA GLY A 100 -12.21 1.35 2.52
C GLY A 100 -11.92 0.28 3.55
N ILE A 101 -12.04 0.62 4.82
CA ILE A 101 -12.09 -0.34 5.92
C ILE A 101 -13.53 -0.36 6.44
N VAL A 102 -14.14 -1.54 6.48
CA VAL A 102 -15.54 -1.75 6.85
C VAL A 102 -15.66 -3.03 7.66
N TYR A 103 -16.50 -3.06 8.70
CA TYR A 103 -16.81 -4.26 9.47
C TYR A 103 -18.08 -4.03 10.30
#